data_AF-A0A2G2HKB4-F1
#
_entry.id   AF-A0A2G2HKB4-F1
#
_cell.length_a   1.000
_cell.length_b   1.000
_cell.length_c   1.000
_cell.angle_alpha   90.00
_cell.angle_beta   90.00
_cell.angle_gamma   90.00
#
_symmetry.space_group_name_H-M   'P 1'
#
loop_
_entity.id
_entity.type
_entity.pdbx_description
1 polymer ?
#
loop_
_entity_poly.entity_id
_entity_poly.type
_entity_poly.pdbx_seq_one_letter_code
_entity_poly.pdbx_strand_id
1 'polypeptide(L)'
;MARFSASDVPVALLTGLDPEKERIIEMATIITDEQLELVAEGPVIAIHQSDELLDAMDEWCTRTHGESGLTKRVQESDISEFEAERQTIEFLKKHVEKGQSPLCGNSIGQDRRFLVKYMPELEDFFHYRNLDV
;
A
#
# COMPACT_ATOMS: atom_id res chain seq x y z
N MET A 1 1.04 10.59 -28.10
CA MET A 1 1.15 10.93 -26.67
C MET A 1 0.17 10.00 -25.98
N ALA A 2 0.64 8.83 -25.54
CA ALA A 2 -0.23 7.85 -24.90
C ALA A 2 -0.75 8.47 -23.60
N ARG A 3 -2.08 8.59 -23.49
CA ARG A 3 -2.73 8.84 -22.21
C ARG A 3 -2.54 7.53 -21.45
N PHE A 4 -1.67 7.52 -20.46
CA PHE A 4 -1.58 6.42 -19.53
C PHE A 4 -2.51 6.81 -18.38
N SER A 5 -3.76 6.35 -18.41
CA SER A 5 -4.53 6.19 -17.17
C SER A 5 -3.96 4.96 -16.47
N ALA A 6 -2.85 5.15 -15.76
CA ALA A 6 -2.34 4.11 -14.88
C ALA A 6 -3.40 3.85 -13.79
N SER A 7 -3.92 2.64 -13.67
CA SER A 7 -4.52 2.23 -12.40
C SER A 7 -3.37 1.75 -11.55
N ASP A 8 -2.87 2.62 -10.68
CA ASP A 8 -1.89 2.21 -9.69
C ASP A 8 -2.66 1.68 -8.49
N VAL A 9 -2.58 0.36 -8.26
CA VAL A 9 -3.25 -0.30 -7.14
C VAL A 9 -2.23 -0.55 -6.05
N PRO A 10 -2.05 0.36 -5.07
CA PRO A 10 -1.43 -0.01 -3.83
C PRO A 10 -2.45 -0.79 -3.00
N VAL A 11 -2.17 -2.07 -2.76
CA VAL A 11 -2.86 -2.82 -1.71
C VAL A 11 -2.05 -2.65 -0.43
N ALA A 12 -2.60 -1.95 0.56
CA ALA A 12 -2.01 -1.86 1.88
C ALA A 12 -2.70 -2.86 2.82
N LEU A 13 -1.96 -3.83 3.35
CA LEU A 13 -2.47 -4.65 4.46
C LEU A 13 -2.15 -3.96 5.78
N LEU A 14 -3.11 -4.04 6.69
CA LEU A 14 -3.15 -3.26 7.92
C LEU A 14 -3.29 -4.17 9.13
N THR A 15 -2.84 -3.71 10.30
CA THR A 15 -3.10 -4.38 11.58
C THR A 15 -4.56 -4.26 12.04
N GLY A 16 -5.29 -3.27 11.50
CA GLY A 16 -6.71 -3.06 11.74
C GLY A 16 -7.26 -1.85 10.96
N LEU A 17 -8.43 -1.32 11.36
CA LEU A 17 -9.17 -0.31 10.59
C LEU A 17 -9.03 1.14 11.10
N ASP A 18 -8.41 1.36 12.27
CA ASP A 18 -8.29 2.67 12.89
C ASP A 18 -6.88 3.26 12.67
N PRO A 19 -6.70 4.25 11.78
CA PRO A 19 -5.40 4.88 11.57
C PRO A 19 -4.84 5.55 12.82
N GLU A 20 -5.61 5.78 13.88
CA GLU A 20 -5.09 6.31 15.15
C GLU A 20 -4.31 5.28 15.97
N LYS A 21 -4.53 4.00 15.72
CA LYS A 21 -3.95 2.90 16.51
C LYS A 21 -3.13 1.96 15.67
N GLU A 22 -3.62 1.68 14.47
CA GLU A 22 -3.14 0.62 13.59
C GLU A 22 -2.05 1.11 12.64
N ARG A 23 -1.35 0.18 11.98
CA ARG A 23 -0.27 0.47 11.04
C ARG A 23 -0.37 -0.34 9.75
N ILE A 24 0.39 0.10 8.76
CA ILE A 24 0.60 -0.61 7.50
C ILE A 24 1.65 -1.71 7.74
N ILE A 25 1.36 -2.93 7.29
CA ILE A 25 2.22 -4.12 7.46
C ILE A 25 2.62 -4.80 6.15
N GLU A 26 1.89 -4.57 5.06
CA GLU A 26 2.32 -4.94 3.72
C GLU A 26 1.91 -3.90 2.71
N MET A 27 2.73 -3.71 1.69
CA MET A 27 2.37 -2.97 0.49
C MET A 27 2.74 -3.74 -0.76
N ALA A 28 1.83 -3.77 -1.71
CA ALA A 28 2.08 -4.21 -3.07
C ALA A 28 1.56 -3.15 -4.04
N THR A 29 2.23 -2.94 -5.16
CA THR A 29 1.80 -1.97 -6.18
C THR A 29 1.74 -2.62 -7.54
N ILE A 30 0.66 -2.39 -8.27
CA ILE A 30 0.50 -2.84 -9.67
C ILE A 30 0.15 -1.62 -10.52
N ILE A 31 0.72 -1.55 -11.72
CA ILE A 31 0.42 -0.53 -12.72
C ILE A 31 -0.30 -1.22 -13.88
N THR A 32 -1.49 -0.73 -14.24
CA THR A 32 -2.20 -1.16 -15.45
C THR A 32 -2.36 -0.03 -16.44
N ASP A 33 -2.75 -0.32 -17.67
CA ASP A 33 -3.25 0.70 -18.60
C ASP A 33 -4.76 0.96 -18.42
N GLU A 34 -5.34 1.79 -19.29
CA GLU A 34 -6.76 2.16 -19.25
C GLU A 34 -7.70 0.99 -19.61
N GLN A 35 -7.17 -0.12 -20.12
CA GLN A 35 -7.90 -1.36 -20.41
C GLN A 35 -7.71 -2.40 -19.30
N LEU A 36 -7.06 -2.03 -18.20
CA LEU A 36 -6.71 -2.90 -17.06
C LEU A 36 -5.69 -3.99 -17.42
N GLU A 37 -4.93 -3.82 -18.49
CA GLU A 37 -3.84 -4.72 -18.85
C GLU A 37 -2.59 -4.38 -18.02
N LEU A 38 -1.91 -5.41 -17.51
CA LEU A 38 -0.73 -5.26 -16.64
C LEU A 38 0.43 -4.61 -17.39
N VAL A 39 0.92 -3.48 -16.87
CA VAL A 39 2.09 -2.76 -17.38
C VAL A 39 3.35 -3.11 -16.57
N ALA A 40 3.23 -3.10 -15.24
CA ALA A 40 4.34 -3.41 -14.35
C ALA A 40 3.85 -3.87 -12.96
N GLU A 41 4.62 -4.76 -12.35
CA GLU A 41 4.47 -5.14 -10.94
C GLU A 41 5.57 -4.48 -10.11
N GLY A 42 5.16 -3.78 -9.05
CA GLY A 42 6.04 -3.19 -8.06
C GLY A 42 6.51 -4.21 -7.03
N PRO A 43 7.36 -3.77 -6.09
CA PRO A 43 7.78 -4.63 -5.00
C PRO A 43 6.60 -4.98 -4.08
N VAL A 44 6.63 -6.21 -3.54
CA VAL A 44 5.77 -6.62 -2.42
C VAL A 44 6.60 -6.51 -1.15
N ILE A 45 6.29 -5.50 -0.33
CA ILE A 45 7.08 -5.08 0.81
C ILE A 45 6.33 -5.41 2.09
N ALA A 46 6.87 -6.34 2.89
CA ALA A 46 6.45 -6.48 4.28
C ALA A 46 7.11 -5.38 5.11
N ILE A 47 6.32 -4.65 5.90
CA ILE A 47 6.79 -3.49 6.66
C ILE A 47 6.90 -3.89 8.12
N HIS A 48 8.07 -3.69 8.72
CA HIS A 48 8.35 -4.04 10.10
C HIS A 48 7.41 -3.30 11.06
N GLN A 49 6.85 -4.04 12.01
CA GLN A 49 6.13 -3.52 13.17
C GLN A 49 6.54 -4.29 14.41
N SER A 50 6.46 -3.65 15.59
CA SER A 50 6.79 -4.29 16.85
C SER A 50 5.85 -5.45 17.18
N ASP A 51 6.37 -6.48 17.86
CA ASP A 51 5.56 -7.60 18.36
C ASP A 51 4.36 -7.14 19.20
N GLU A 52 4.52 -6.09 20.04
CA GLU A 52 3.42 -5.53 20.84
C GLU A 52 2.23 -5.06 19.98
N LEU A 53 2.49 -4.48 18.80
CA LEU A 53 1.44 -4.04 17.88
C LEU A 53 0.78 -5.25 17.21
N LEU A 54 1.57 -6.24 16.80
CA LEU A 54 1.06 -7.44 16.14
C LEU A 54 0.23 -8.29 17.10
N ASP A 55 0.65 -8.40 18.35
CA ASP A 55 -0.07 -9.10 19.42
C ASP A 55 -1.37 -8.37 19.84
N ALA A 56 -1.48 -7.08 19.54
CA ALA A 56 -2.68 -6.28 19.79
C ALA A 56 -3.73 -6.34 18.68
N MET A 57 -3.46 -7.02 17.56
CA MET A 57 -4.42 -7.20 16.47
C MET A 57 -5.67 -7.96 16.94
N ASP A 58 -6.80 -7.70 16.29
CA ASP A 58 -8.02 -8.47 16.56
C ASP A 58 -7.89 -9.94 16.10
N GLU A 59 -8.86 -10.77 16.48
CA GLU A 59 -8.85 -12.21 16.17
C GLU A 59 -8.87 -12.46 14.66
N TRP A 60 -9.55 -11.61 13.89
CA TRP A 60 -9.65 -11.78 12.45
C TRP A 60 -8.33 -11.48 11.75
N CYS A 61 -7.67 -10.36 12.07
CA CYS A 61 -6.36 -9.98 11.55
C CYS A 61 -5.30 -11.00 11.97
N THR A 62 -5.27 -11.39 13.25
CA THR A 62 -4.31 -12.38 13.77
C THR A 62 -4.39 -13.70 13.01
N ARG A 63 -5.60 -14.23 12.82
CA ARG A 63 -5.80 -15.48 12.07
C ARG A 63 -5.45 -15.31 10.60
N THR A 64 -5.96 -14.27 9.94
CA THR A 64 -5.81 -14.07 8.49
C THR A 64 -4.34 -13.84 8.12
N HIS A 65 -3.63 -12.98 8.86
CA HIS A 65 -2.22 -12.69 8.62
C HIS A 65 -1.30 -13.82 9.08
N GLY A 66 -1.71 -14.59 10.08
CA GLY A 66 -1.02 -15.81 10.49
C GLY A 66 -1.09 -16.91 9.43
N GLU A 67 -2.28 -17.18 8.88
CA GLU A 67 -2.51 -18.20 7.84
C GLU A 67 -1.79 -17.87 6.53
N SER A 68 -1.71 -16.59 6.16
CA SER A 68 -0.96 -16.15 4.97
C SER A 68 0.56 -16.15 5.18
N GLY A 69 1.04 -16.28 6.42
CA GLY A 69 2.44 -16.12 6.80
C GLY A 69 2.92 -14.67 6.82
N LEU A 70 2.02 -13.69 6.67
CA LEU A 70 2.37 -12.27 6.68
C LEU A 70 2.92 -11.83 8.04
N THR A 71 2.32 -12.26 9.15
CA THR A 71 2.79 -11.87 10.50
C THR A 71 4.27 -12.20 10.68
N LYS A 72 4.69 -13.39 10.23
CA LYS A 72 6.10 -13.80 10.29
C LYS A 72 6.98 -12.95 9.38
N ARG A 73 6.54 -12.65 8.16
CA ARG A 73 7.28 -11.77 7.23
C ARG A 73 7.45 -10.35 7.78
N VAL A 74 6.47 -9.84 8.51
CA VAL A 74 6.52 -8.54 9.17
C VAL A 74 7.54 -8.55 10.30
N GLN A 75 7.53 -9.58 11.15
CA GLN A 75 8.50 -9.76 12.23
C GLN A 75 9.94 -9.89 11.72
N GLU A 76 10.13 -10.59 10.60
CA GLU A 76 11.44 -10.80 9.96
C GLU A 76 11.86 -9.63 9.05
N SER A 77 10.98 -8.66 8.80
CA SER A 77 11.29 -7.51 7.96
C SER A 77 12.15 -6.49 8.70
N ASP A 78 13.13 -5.92 8.00
CA ASP A 78 13.91 -4.76 8.44
C ASP A 78 13.46 -3.46 7.73
N ILE A 79 12.38 -3.51 6.94
CA ILE A 79 11.90 -2.37 6.14
C ILE A 79 10.94 -1.52 6.97
N SER A 80 11.27 -0.24 7.15
CA SER A 80 10.39 0.74 7.80
C SER A 80 9.33 1.28 6.83
N GLU A 81 8.28 1.92 7.38
CA GLU A 81 7.26 2.62 6.58
C GLU A 81 7.88 3.64 5.62
N PHE A 82 8.85 4.43 6.09
CA PHE A 82 9.58 5.40 5.26
C PHE A 82 10.34 4.74 4.10
N GLU A 83 11.00 3.62 4.35
CA GLU A 83 11.74 2.91 3.30
C GLU A 83 10.79 2.27 2.28
N ALA A 84 9.66 1.72 2.73
CA ALA A 84 8.61 1.19 1.86
C ALA A 84 7.98 2.30 0.99
N GLU A 85 7.69 3.46 1.59
CA GLU A 85 7.21 4.66 0.89
C GLU A 85 8.18 5.05 -0.22
N ARG A 86 9.47 5.19 0.11
CA ARG A 86 10.52 5.56 -0.84
C ARG A 86 10.64 4.56 -2.00
N GLN A 87 10.68 3.26 -1.71
CA GLN A 87 10.78 2.22 -2.74
C GLN A 87 9.58 2.23 -3.68
N THR A 88 8.38 2.45 -3.13
CA THR A 88 7.14 2.54 -3.91
C THR A 88 7.15 3.76 -4.83
N ILE A 89 7.52 4.94 -4.32
CA ILE A 89 7.64 6.17 -5.12
C ILE A 89 8.68 6.01 -6.24
N GLU A 90 9.85 5.43 -5.95
CA GLU A 90 10.90 5.22 -6.95
C GLU A 90 10.50 4.21 -8.03
N PHE A 91 9.63 3.25 -7.71
CA PHE A 91 8.99 2.39 -8.70
C PHE A 91 8.01 3.20 -9.56
N LEU A 92 7.07 3.91 -8.95
CA LEU A 92 6.02 4.66 -9.65
C LEU A 92 6.58 5.73 -10.61
N LYS A 93 7.62 6.47 -10.19
CA LYS A 93 8.28 7.50 -11.03
C LYS A 93 8.80 7.00 -12.38
N LYS A 94 9.02 5.70 -12.53
CA LYS A 94 9.47 5.10 -13.81
C LYS A 94 8.34 4.97 -14.83
N HIS A 95 7.09 5.06 -14.37
CA HIS A 95 5.91 4.73 -15.17
C HIS A 95 4.90 5.88 -15.24
N VAL A 96 4.78 6.69 -14.18
CA VAL A 96 3.78 7.75 -14.09
C VAL A 96 4.37 9.02 -13.48
N GLU A 97 3.87 10.18 -13.93
CA GLU A 97 4.20 11.47 -13.34
C GLU A 97 3.33 11.74 -12.11
N LYS A 98 3.89 12.45 -11.13
CA LYS A 98 3.18 12.88 -9.93
C LYS A 98 1.86 13.58 -10.26
N GLY A 99 0.80 13.20 -9.56
CA GLY A 99 -0.54 13.79 -9.65
C GLY A 99 -1.33 13.39 -10.89
N GLN A 100 -0.84 12.47 -11.74
CA GLN A 100 -1.59 12.01 -12.91
C GLN A 100 -2.55 10.87 -12.59
N SER A 101 -2.10 9.89 -11.81
CA SER A 101 -2.84 8.66 -11.54
C SER A 101 -3.71 8.77 -10.27
N PRO A 102 -5.00 8.42 -10.32
CA PRO A 102 -5.80 8.25 -9.10
C PRO A 102 -5.34 7.04 -8.30
N LEU A 103 -5.66 7.00 -7.01
CA LEU A 103 -5.45 5.81 -6.20
C LEU A 103 -6.51 4.76 -6.55
N CYS A 104 -6.11 3.58 -6.99
CA CYS A 104 -7.04 2.54 -7.44
C CYS A 104 -7.06 1.35 -6.49
N GLY A 105 -8.23 0.73 -6.28
CA GLY A 105 -8.33 -0.50 -5.48
C GLY A 105 -9.73 -0.74 -4.95
N ASN A 106 -9.91 -1.79 -4.15
CA ASN A 106 -11.19 -2.08 -3.50
C ASN A 106 -11.23 -1.44 -2.12
N SER A 107 -12.27 -0.65 -1.84
CA SER A 107 -12.42 0.13 -0.62
C SER A 107 -11.21 1.03 -0.36
N ILE A 108 -10.58 1.52 -1.43
CA ILE A 108 -9.25 2.16 -1.43
C ILE A 108 -9.22 3.48 -0.64
N GLY A 109 -10.38 4.04 -0.32
CA GLY A 109 -10.49 5.14 0.64
C GLY A 109 -9.94 4.79 2.02
N GLN A 110 -10.01 3.52 2.43
CA GLN A 110 -9.45 3.04 3.69
C GLN A 110 -7.92 3.07 3.65
N ASP A 111 -7.29 2.52 2.62
CA ASP A 111 -5.84 2.58 2.39
C ASP A 111 -5.36 4.03 2.37
N ARG A 112 -6.07 4.91 1.66
CA ARG A 112 -5.72 6.34 1.58
C ARG A 112 -5.65 7.00 2.95
N ARG A 113 -6.53 6.64 3.89
CA ARG A 113 -6.48 7.18 5.27
C ARG A 113 -5.18 6.84 5.98
N PHE A 114 -4.61 5.67 5.72
CA PHE A 114 -3.32 5.27 6.25
C PHE A 114 -2.18 5.98 5.52
N LEU A 115 -2.24 6.09 4.19
CA LEU A 115 -1.23 6.81 3.41
C LEU A 115 -1.13 8.28 3.85
N VAL A 116 -2.25 8.98 4.02
CA VAL A 116 -2.27 10.38 4.51
C VAL A 116 -1.47 10.55 5.82
N LYS A 117 -1.49 9.54 6.70
CA LYS A 117 -0.87 9.62 8.02
C LYS A 117 0.55 9.09 8.06
N TYR A 118 0.81 7.96 7.41
CA TYR A 118 2.04 7.18 7.55
C TYR A 118 2.95 7.27 6.33
N MET A 119 2.41 7.65 5.17
CA MET A 119 3.14 7.78 3.90
C MET A 119 2.66 9.01 3.10
N PRO A 120 2.84 10.23 3.64
CA PRO A 120 2.28 11.44 3.05
C PRO A 120 2.95 11.83 1.73
N GLU A 121 4.21 11.46 1.49
CA GLU A 121 4.87 11.74 0.20
C GLU A 121 4.31 10.85 -0.91
N LEU A 122 3.98 9.61 -0.58
CA LEU A 122 3.32 8.70 -1.51
C LEU A 122 1.86 9.10 -1.74
N GLU A 123 1.14 9.56 -0.72
CA GLU A 123 -0.21 10.08 -0.89
C GLU A 123 -0.24 11.29 -1.84
N ASP A 124 0.68 12.24 -1.64
CA ASP A 124 0.85 13.44 -2.48
C ASP A 124 1.37 13.09 -3.89
N PHE A 125 1.95 11.90 -4.07
CA PHE A 125 2.34 11.42 -5.40
C PHE A 125 1.11 11.13 -6.28
N PHE A 126 0.00 10.66 -5.69
CA PHE A 126 -1.22 10.35 -6.41
C PHE A 126 -2.11 11.59 -6.63
N HIS A 127 -3.03 11.47 -7.58
CA HIS A 127 -4.11 12.44 -7.75
C HIS A 127 -5.10 12.37 -6.58
N TYR A 128 -5.82 13.46 -6.31
CA TYR A 128 -6.80 13.52 -5.20
C TYR A 128 -8.02 12.59 -5.35
N ARG A 129 -8.18 11.95 -6.52
CA ARG A 129 -9.31 11.06 -6.81
C ARG A 129 -8.94 9.62 -6.47
N ASN A 130 -9.97 8.86 -6.13
CA ASN A 130 -9.91 7.41 -6.01
C ASN A 130 -10.69 6.78 -7.15
N LEU A 131 -10.23 5.61 -7.61
CA LEU A 131 -11.01 4.68 -8.42
C LEU A 131 -11.27 3.45 -7.56
N ASP A 132 -12.50 3.38 -7.04
CA ASP A 132 -12.93 2.38 -6.06
C ASP A 132 -13.85 1.34 -6.73
N VAL A 133 -13.57 0.04 -6.55
CA VAL A 133 -14.26 -1.09 -7.22
C VAL A 133 -15.04 -1.98 -6.26
#